data_AF-A0A354WZ94-F1
#
_entry.id   AF-A0A354WZ94-F1
#
_cell.length_a   1.000
_cell.length_b   1.000
_cell.length_c   1.000
_cell.angle_alpha   90.00
_cell.angle_beta   90.00
_cell.angle_gamma   90.00
#
_symmetry.space_group_name_H-M   'P 1'
#
loop_
_entity.id
_entity.type
_entity.pdbx_description
1 polymer ?
#
loop_
_entity_poly.entity_id
_entity_poly.type
_entity_poly.pdbx_seq_one_letter_code
_entity_poly.pdbx_strand_id
1 'polypeptide(L)'
;MDKFIQLFSSYKTSIVLLLVYAAILAAATFIEKFVGTVAAKMLVYYSPLFIFLQLLLVLNFIIILIENRFLHKRRGSLLTIHTAFIVILSGALTTHLFGKEGTVHIREGETSSRMVMHTSKGTVY
;
A
#
# COMPACT_ATOMS: atom_id res chain seq x y z
N MET A 1 -5.21 -20.06 21.34
CA MET A 1 -5.37 -19.10 20.21
C MET A 1 -5.19 -17.64 20.64
N ASP A 2 -5.22 -17.34 21.95
CA ASP A 2 -5.29 -15.96 22.45
C ASP A 2 -3.98 -15.16 22.29
N LYS A 3 -2.81 -15.83 22.34
CA LYS A 3 -1.50 -15.17 22.19
C LYS A 3 -1.26 -14.58 20.80
N PHE A 4 -1.72 -15.27 19.74
CA PHE A 4 -1.51 -14.80 18.37
C PHE A 4 -2.33 -13.53 18.10
N ILE A 5 -3.59 -13.52 18.55
CA ILE A 5 -4.46 -12.35 18.44
C ILE A 5 -3.91 -11.21 19.32
N GLN A 6 -3.45 -11.49 20.54
CA GLN A 6 -2.82 -10.47 21.40
C GLN A 6 -1.54 -9.86 20.80
N LEU A 7 -0.70 -10.66 20.14
CA LEU A 7 0.50 -10.15 19.46
C LEU A 7 0.12 -9.22 18.31
N PHE A 8 -0.87 -9.60 17.51
CA PHE A 8 -1.35 -8.81 16.37
C PHE A 8 -2.31 -7.67 16.76
N SER A 9 -2.84 -7.62 17.98
CA SER A 9 -3.68 -6.52 18.47
C SER A 9 -2.89 -5.45 19.24
N SER A 10 -1.58 -5.66 19.43
CA SER A 10 -0.74 -4.71 20.15
C SER A 10 -0.36 -3.51 19.28
N TYR A 11 -0.55 -2.30 19.82
CA TYR A 11 -0.07 -1.05 19.20
C TYR A 11 1.44 -1.05 18.94
N LYS A 12 2.22 -1.81 19.73
CA LYS A 12 3.67 -1.98 19.50
C LYS A 12 3.93 -2.65 18.15
N THR A 13 3.16 -3.68 17.84
CA THR A 13 3.25 -4.41 16.57
C THR A 13 2.90 -3.49 15.40
N SER A 14 1.86 -2.65 15.53
CA SER A 14 1.50 -1.66 14.52
C SER A 14 2.63 -0.68 14.24
N ILE A 15 3.25 -0.12 15.28
CA ILE A 15 4.36 0.83 15.13
C ILE A 15 5.56 0.16 14.45
N VAL A 16 5.91 -1.06 14.86
CA VAL A 16 7.03 -1.80 14.24
C VAL A 16 6.75 -2.08 12.77
N LEU A 17 5.56 -2.57 12.43
CA LEU A 17 5.18 -2.82 11.03
C LEU A 17 5.18 -1.53 10.20
N LEU A 18 4.70 -0.42 10.75
CA LEU A 18 4.70 0.88 10.07
C LEU A 18 6.12 1.43 9.86
N LEU A 19 7.02 1.27 10.84
CA LEU A 19 8.41 1.70 10.69
C LEU A 19 9.15 0.89 9.62
N VAL A 20 8.95 -0.44 9.61
CA VAL A 20 9.50 -1.31 8.56
C VAL A 20 8.95 -0.90 7.20
N TYR A 21 7.63 -0.69 7.11
CA TYR A 21 6.97 -0.25 5.88
C TYR A 21 7.52 1.09 5.37
N ALA A 22 7.65 2.09 6.26
CA ALA A 22 8.20 3.40 5.93
C ALA A 22 9.67 3.32 5.49
N ALA A 23 10.48 2.50 6.14
CA ALA A 23 11.88 2.30 5.77
C ALA A 23 12.02 1.67 4.37
N ILE A 24 11.18 0.68 4.05
CA ILE A 24 11.15 0.07 2.71
C ILE A 24 10.70 1.08 1.66
N LEU A 25 9.67 1.89 1.94
CA LEU A 25 9.23 2.95 1.02
C LEU A 25 10.30 4.02 0.78
N ALA A 26 11.00 4.43 1.83
CA ALA A 26 12.12 5.36 1.71
C ALA A 26 13.23 4.76 0.82
N ALA A 27 13.60 3.50 1.04
CA ALA A 27 14.55 2.79 0.20
C ALA A 27 14.07 2.69 -1.26
N ALA A 28 12.79 2.37 -1.49
CA ALA A 28 12.19 2.31 -2.81
C ALA A 28 12.31 3.65 -3.55
N THR A 29 12.13 4.77 -2.85
CA THR A 29 12.27 6.12 -3.41
C THR A 29 13.70 6.37 -3.90
N PHE A 30 14.72 5.93 -3.14
CA PHE A 30 16.11 6.03 -3.59
C PHE A 30 16.38 5.11 -4.78
N ILE A 31 15.89 3.87 -4.75
CA ILE A 31 16.04 2.93 -5.87
C ILE A 31 15.41 3.50 -7.14
N GLU A 32 14.21 4.06 -7.03
CA GLU A 32 13.51 4.71 -8.13
C GLU A 32 14.34 5.86 -8.71
N LYS A 33 14.91 6.70 -7.85
CA LYS A 33 15.74 7.84 -8.27
C LYS A 33 17.03 7.41 -8.97
N PHE A 34 17.72 6.39 -8.48
CA PHE A 34 19.06 6.02 -8.97
C PHE A 34 19.05 4.96 -10.07
N VAL A 35 18.09 4.03 -10.05
CA VAL A 35 18.02 2.87 -10.96
C VAL A 35 16.87 3.02 -11.95
N GLY A 36 15.82 3.76 -11.56
CA GLY A 36 14.64 4.01 -12.38
C GLY A 36 13.38 3.35 -11.85
N THR A 37 12.24 3.85 -12.34
CA THR A 37 10.88 3.46 -11.94
C THR A 37 10.58 1.98 -12.17
N VAL A 38 11.01 1.42 -13.31
CA VAL A 38 10.77 0.00 -13.62
C VAL A 38 11.46 -0.92 -12.60
N ALA A 39 12.70 -0.60 -12.23
CA ALA A 39 13.45 -1.37 -11.24
C ALA A 39 12.81 -1.29 -9.85
N ALA A 40 12.41 -0.09 -9.41
CA ALA A 40 11.74 0.09 -8.11
C ALA A 40 10.42 -0.71 -8.03
N LYS A 41 9.65 -0.73 -9.12
CA LYS A 41 8.42 -1.55 -9.22
C LYS A 41 8.71 -3.03 -9.07
N MET A 42 9.64 -3.58 -9.86
CA MET A 42 9.92 -5.01 -9.82
C MET A 42 10.56 -5.47 -8.52
N LEU A 43 11.45 -4.66 -7.94
CA LEU A 43 12.22 -5.05 -6.75
C LEU A 43 11.44 -4.84 -5.45
N VAL A 44 10.60 -3.81 -5.38
CA VAL A 44 9.90 -3.44 -4.14
C VAL A 44 8.39 -3.54 -4.30
N TYR A 45 7.77 -2.72 -5.15
CA TYR A 45 6.30 -2.59 -5.13
C TYR A 45 5.55 -3.86 -5.54
N TYR A 46 6.10 -4.65 -6.46
CA TYR A 46 5.55 -5.94 -6.89
C TYR A 46 6.20 -7.15 -6.21
N SER A 47 7.05 -6.90 -5.20
CA SER A 47 7.66 -7.99 -4.42
C SER A 47 6.60 -8.67 -3.55
N PRO A 48 6.51 -10.02 -3.58
CA PRO A 48 5.57 -10.75 -2.72
C PRO A 48 5.74 -10.45 -1.23
N LEU A 49 6.97 -10.15 -0.79
CA LEU A 49 7.25 -9.78 0.60
C LEU A 49 6.66 -8.42 0.98
N PHE A 50 6.70 -7.45 0.05
CA PHE A 50 6.13 -6.14 0.28
C PHE A 50 4.60 -6.18 0.32
N ILE A 51 3.99 -6.94 -0.58
CA ILE A 51 2.55 -7.21 -0.58
C ILE A 51 2.15 -7.94 0.72
N PHE A 52 2.93 -8.93 1.14
CA PHE A 52 2.69 -9.64 2.40
C PHE A 52 2.78 -8.71 3.62
N LEU A 53 3.74 -7.80 3.66
CA LEU A 53 3.85 -6.78 4.71
C LEU A 53 2.61 -5.87 4.75
N GLN A 54 2.12 -5.42 3.60
CA GLN A 54 0.88 -4.63 3.52
C GLN A 54 -0.32 -5.42 4.02
N LEU A 55 -0.42 -6.71 3.68
CA LEU A 55 -1.47 -7.60 4.18
C LEU A 55 -1.39 -7.75 5.70
N LEU A 56 -0.20 -7.93 6.28
CA LEU A 56 -0.01 -7.97 7.73
C LEU A 56 -0.46 -6.67 8.41
N LEU A 57 -0.17 -5.51 7.82
CA LEU A 57 -0.66 -4.20 8.31
C LEU A 57 -2.18 -4.12 8.30
N VAL A 58 -2.83 -4.51 7.19
CA VAL A 58 -4.29 -4.52 7.10
C VAL A 58 -4.91 -5.43 8.15
N LEU A 59 -4.40 -6.65 8.30
CA LEU A 59 -4.89 -7.60 9.32
C LEU A 59 -4.68 -7.05 10.74
N ASN A 60 -3.51 -6.50 11.04
CA ASN A 60 -3.22 -5.86 12.32
C ASN A 60 -4.24 -4.75 12.63
N PHE A 61 -4.53 -3.86 11.68
CA PHE A 61 -5.50 -2.79 11.87
C PHE A 61 -6.94 -3.29 12.00
N ILE A 62 -7.34 -4.33 11.24
CA ILE A 62 -8.67 -4.94 11.38
C ILE A 62 -8.84 -5.56 12.77
N ILE A 63 -7.86 -6.32 13.26
CA ILE A 63 -7.90 -6.94 14.58
C ILE A 63 -8.00 -5.86 15.67
N ILE A 64 -7.19 -4.79 15.59
CA ILE A 64 -7.24 -3.66 16.52
C ILE A 64 -8.60 -2.97 16.49
N LEU A 65 -9.20 -2.80 15.32
CA LEU A 65 -10.52 -2.20 15.16
C LEU A 65 -11.62 -3.05 15.80
N ILE A 66 -11.56 -4.37 15.62
CA ILE A 66 -12.53 -5.33 16.17
C ILE A 66 -12.37 -5.45 17.69
N GLU A 67 -11.15 -5.52 18.22
CA GLU A 67 -10.92 -5.65 19.67
C GLU A 67 -11.26 -4.36 20.43
N ASN A 68 -10.93 -3.19 19.86
CA ASN A 68 -11.21 -1.91 20.49
C ASN A 68 -12.67 -1.47 20.31
N ARG A 69 -13.67 -2.36 20.52
CA ARG A 69 -15.13 -2.08 20.43
C ARG A 69 -15.58 -0.84 21.22
N PHE A 70 -15.30 0.36 20.69
CA PHE A 70 -15.51 1.64 21.36
C PHE A 70 -16.11 2.66 20.40
N LEU A 71 -17.42 2.49 20.16
CA LEU A 71 -18.30 3.61 19.84
C LEU A 71 -18.51 4.56 21.05
N HIS A 72 -17.86 4.31 22.20
CA HIS A 72 -18.26 4.91 23.48
C HIS A 72 -17.14 5.65 24.25
N LYS A 73 -15.90 5.75 23.75
CA LYS A 73 -14.83 6.52 24.45
C LYS A 73 -14.17 7.50 23.48
N ARG A 74 -13.87 8.71 23.98
CA ARG A 74 -13.26 9.93 23.36
C ARG A 74 -11.95 9.72 22.56
N ARG A 75 -11.83 8.67 21.73
CA ARG A 75 -10.63 8.31 20.95
C ARG A 75 -10.96 8.21 19.46
N GLY A 76 -11.83 9.09 18.96
CA GLY A 76 -12.22 9.14 17.55
C GLY A 76 -11.01 9.23 16.60
N SER A 77 -10.03 10.08 16.92
CA SER A 77 -8.81 10.24 16.10
C SER A 77 -8.06 8.92 15.88
N LEU A 78 -7.89 8.09 16.92
CA LEU A 78 -7.21 6.80 16.79
C LEU A 78 -8.00 5.86 15.87
N LEU A 79 -9.31 5.76 16.05
CA LEU A 79 -10.16 4.92 15.19
C LEU A 79 -10.15 5.40 13.74
N THR A 80 -10.20 6.71 13.51
CA THR A 80 -10.14 7.29 12.17
C THR A 80 -8.83 6.94 11.47
N ILE A 81 -7.69 7.05 12.16
CA ILE A 81 -6.38 6.73 11.58
C ILE A 81 -6.30 5.25 11.16
N HIS A 82 -6.71 4.33 12.04
CA HIS A 82 -6.63 2.89 11.74
C HIS A 82 -7.59 2.51 10.59
N THR A 83 -8.81 3.06 10.62
CA THR A 83 -9.79 2.86 9.54
C THR A 83 -9.28 3.43 8.22
N ALA A 84 -8.67 4.61 8.23
CA ALA A 84 -8.07 5.23 7.05
C ALA A 84 -6.97 4.34 6.45
N PHE A 85 -6.10 3.75 7.27
CA PHE A 85 -5.08 2.82 6.77
C PHE A 85 -5.67 1.57 6.13
N ILE A 86 -6.74 1.00 6.71
CA ILE A 86 -7.45 -0.13 6.09
C ILE A 86 -7.98 0.27 4.71
N VAL A 87 -8.62 1.44 4.58
CA VAL A 87 -9.16 1.93 3.31
C VAL A 87 -8.04 2.19 2.30
N ILE A 88 -6.97 2.89 2.69
CA ILE A 88 -5.84 3.23 1.81
C ILE A 88 -5.14 1.96 1.30
N LEU A 89 -4.83 1.01 2.18
CA LEU A 89 -4.14 -0.23 1.79
C LEU A 89 -5.04 -1.15 0.97
N SER A 90 -6.35 -1.21 1.26
CA SER A 90 -7.32 -1.94 0.42
C SER A 90 -7.45 -1.31 -0.97
N GLY A 91 -7.45 0.03 -1.05
CA GLY A 91 -7.42 0.75 -2.32
C GLY A 91 -6.15 0.47 -3.11
N ALA A 92 -4.98 0.48 -2.44
CA ALA A 92 -3.70 0.14 -3.06
C ALA A 92 -3.70 -1.30 -3.63
N LEU A 93 -4.24 -2.27 -2.88
CA LEU A 93 -4.40 -3.65 -3.38
C LEU A 93 -5.33 -3.69 -4.60
N THR A 94 -6.43 -2.95 -4.58
CA THR A 94 -7.37 -2.88 -5.70
C THR A 94 -6.69 -2.34 -6.96
N THR A 95 -5.94 -1.24 -6.84
CA THR A 95 -5.16 -0.66 -7.94
C THR A 95 -4.05 -1.61 -8.41
N HIS A 96 -3.41 -2.35 -7.51
CA HIS A 96 -2.40 -3.34 -7.88
C HIS A 96 -2.98 -4.48 -8.72
N LEU A 97 -4.18 -4.96 -8.38
CA LEU A 97 -4.81 -6.08 -9.08
C LEU A 97 -5.51 -5.69 -10.39
N PHE A 98 -6.12 -4.51 -10.43
CA PHE A 98 -7.00 -4.11 -11.53
C PHE A 98 -6.60 -2.80 -12.23
N GLY A 99 -5.60 -2.09 -11.69
CA GLY A 99 -5.12 -0.84 -12.26
C GLY A 99 -4.45 -1.04 -13.61
N LYS A 100 -4.63 -0.05 -14.48
CA LYS A 100 -3.92 0.04 -15.76
C LYS A 100 -2.95 1.20 -15.68
N GLU A 101 -1.69 0.92 -15.96
CA GLU A 101 -0.61 1.90 -15.92
C GLU A 101 0.08 1.95 -17.28
N GLY A 102 0.46 3.15 -17.69
CA GLY A 102 1.09 3.40 -18.98
C GLY A 102 1.53 4.85 -19.09
N THR A 103 2.06 5.21 -20.26
CA THR A 103 2.54 6.56 -20.54
C THR A 103 1.60 7.26 -21.50
N VAL A 104 1.36 8.54 -21.24
CA VAL A 104 0.63 9.41 -22.16
C VAL A 104 1.59 10.52 -22.57
N HIS A 105 1.86 10.63 -23.86
CA HIS A 105 2.61 11.75 -24.42
C HIS A 105 1.61 12.79 -24.92
N ILE A 106 1.56 13.96 -24.28
CA ILE A 106 0.69 15.07 -24.64
C ILE A 106 1.57 16.27 -24.97
N ARG A 107 1.35 16.88 -26.14
CA ARG A 107 2.03 18.12 -26.53
C ARG A 107 1.27 19.33 -25.99
N GLU A 108 1.96 20.45 -25.84
CA GLU A 108 1.34 21.69 -25.37
C GLU A 108 0.20 22.13 -26.30
N GLY A 109 -0.96 22.43 -25.71
CA GLY A 109 -2.18 22.78 -26.45
C GLY A 109 -2.97 21.59 -27.01
N GLU A 110 -2.46 20.36 -26.91
CA GLU A 110 -3.15 19.15 -27.36
C GLU A 110 -3.84 18.40 -26.21
N THR A 111 -4.80 17.53 -26.58
CA THR A 111 -5.45 16.60 -25.67
C THR A 111 -5.32 15.17 -26.21
N SER A 112 -5.06 14.19 -25.33
CA SER A 112 -5.05 12.77 -25.70
C SER A 112 -6.01 11.97 -24.82
N SER A 113 -6.74 11.03 -25.43
CA SER A 113 -7.59 10.06 -24.74
C SER A 113 -7.02 8.63 -24.79
N ARG A 114 -5.74 8.47 -25.19
CA ARG A 114 -5.08 7.18 -25.35
C ARG A 114 -3.81 7.10 -24.51
N MET A 115 -3.51 5.91 -24.00
CA MET A 115 -2.36 5.64 -23.14
C MET A 115 -1.60 4.44 -23.68
N VAL A 116 -0.29 4.58 -23.80
CA VAL A 116 0.59 3.50 -24.23
C VAL A 116 0.93 2.63 -23.02
N MET A 117 0.55 1.36 -23.07
CA MET A 117 0.86 0.36 -22.05
C MET A 117 1.84 -0.66 -22.61
N HIS A 118 2.92 -0.93 -21.87
CA HIS A 118 3.85 -2.00 -22.19
C HIS A 118 3.45 -3.25 -21.40
N THR A 119 2.90 -4.24 -22.08
CA THR A 119 2.52 -5.53 -21.48
C THR A 119 3.46 -6.64 -21.97
N SER A 120 3.42 -7.81 -21.33
CA SER A 120 4.18 -9.00 -21.75
C SER A 120 3.84 -9.47 -23.17
N LYS A 121 2.69 -9.05 -23.70
CA LYS A 121 2.23 -9.35 -25.07
C LYS A 121 2.58 -8.27 -26.10
N GLY A 122 3.30 -7.21 -25.72
CA GLY A 122 3.68 -6.09 -26.59
C GLY A 122 3.09 -4.74 -26.15
N THR A 123 3.08 -3.76 -27.06
CA THR A 123 2.56 -2.41 -26.80
C THR A 123 1.07 -2.33 -27.12
N VAL A 124 0.26 -1.84 -26.18
CA VAL A 124 -1.18 -1.64 -26.32
C VAL A 124 -1.51 -0.16 -26.16
N TYR A 125 -2.45 0.37 -26.95
CA TYR A 125 -2.87 1.77 -26.97
C TYR A 125 -4.27 1.98 -26.38
#